data_AF-A0A7C2LG99-F1
#
_entry.id   AF-A0A7C2LG99-F1
#
_cell.length_a   1.000
_cell.length_b   1.000
_cell.length_c   1.000
_cell.angle_alpha   90.00
_cell.angle_beta   90.00
_cell.angle_gamma   90.00
#
_symmetry.space_group_name_H-M   'P 1'
#
loop_
_entity.id
_entity.type
_entity.pdbx_description
1 polymer ?
#
loop_
_entity_poly.entity_id
_entity_poly.type
_entity_poly.pdbx_seq_one_letter_code
_entity_poly.pdbx_strand_id
1 'polypeptide(L)'
;MERNLLRPIRAFRRRMLCQQAADHLVQVLLAVSLLLLVLLWSDKLFFVPWAWETFLGWLYGAGLLVVAGWAWVRRPGLLRAAVGLDQASGSRERLSTALALRMAYRSEPDDRWRPAEEAVWRDALGRAERLEGRRHFQWRLPKLWKALGVVLAALALSAFAPEMDLLGRHREHEKAVAEKATVRQQAARVERLVQRIEEQADEQDIKGVQEMTRKVANALQEMQHRPPDRREAIKRLSELERQVQAERQKRQAAIQALDRLEKNPLTKKIADDLKRGNLKAAAEKAQALQEKVRSGEVAPEDLSQLEKDLAAALRSARGGSDASSRTGSGARQGEGTSEAGDLGELSASEMLGELGKNLPAMGEQALSAEQMDLILAQLGECKGCMGGGPGQQPGGQGVRLQRMCSLCGGKGCSACGGEGEQDGVPLLEEEGSTNLDM
;
A
#
# COMPACT_ATOMS: atom_id res chain seq x y z
N MET A 1 -5.90 -20.28 -77.71
CA MET A 1 -5.05 -21.45 -77.38
C MET A 1 -4.14 -21.18 -76.17
N GLU A 2 -3.39 -20.07 -76.11
CA GLU A 2 -2.49 -19.75 -74.97
C GLU A 2 -3.18 -19.71 -73.59
N ARG A 3 -4.45 -19.29 -73.54
CA ARG A 3 -5.25 -19.31 -72.30
C ARG A 3 -5.47 -20.72 -71.74
N ASN A 4 -5.48 -21.76 -72.56
CA ASN A 4 -5.72 -23.14 -72.12
C ASN A 4 -4.50 -23.73 -71.41
N LEU A 5 -3.28 -23.41 -71.87
CA LEU A 5 -2.04 -23.80 -71.19
C LEU A 5 -1.82 -23.03 -69.87
N LEU A 6 -2.09 -21.73 -69.87
CA LEU A 6 -1.82 -20.88 -68.70
C LEU A 6 -2.80 -21.08 -67.54
N ARG A 7 -4.03 -21.51 -67.80
CA ARG A 7 -5.06 -21.76 -66.77
C ARG A 7 -4.62 -22.79 -65.70
N PRO A 8 -4.23 -24.04 -66.06
CA PRO A 8 -3.80 -25.03 -65.07
C PRO A 8 -2.51 -24.61 -64.34
N ILE A 9 -1.56 -23.99 -65.05
CA ILE A 9 -0.32 -23.48 -64.45
C ILE A 9 -0.61 -22.36 -63.43
N ARG A 10 -1.50 -21.42 -63.75
CA ARG A 10 -1.92 -20.35 -62.82
C ARG A 10 -2.70 -20.90 -61.63
N ALA A 11 -3.56 -21.90 -61.83
CA ALA A 11 -4.28 -22.55 -60.75
C ALA A 11 -3.31 -23.27 -59.79
N PHE A 12 -2.33 -24.01 -60.34
CA PHE A 12 -1.27 -24.65 -59.55
C PHE A 12 -0.40 -23.63 -58.82
N ARG A 13 -0.01 -22.53 -59.49
CA ARG A 13 0.73 -21.42 -58.88
C ARG A 13 0.01 -20.82 -57.68
N ARG A 14 -1.30 -20.58 -57.77
CA ARG A 14 -2.09 -20.05 -56.64
C ARG A 14 -2.06 -21.00 -55.44
N ARG A 15 -2.20 -22.30 -55.66
CA ARG A 15 -2.14 -23.31 -54.59
C ARG A 15 -0.77 -23.42 -53.96
N MET A 16 0.28 -23.41 -54.78
CA MET A 16 1.66 -23.40 -54.32
C MET A 16 1.93 -22.16 -53.45
N LEU A 17 1.41 -20.99 -53.86
CA LEU A 17 1.49 -19.76 -53.06
C LEU A 17 0.71 -19.89 -51.75
N CYS A 18 -0.51 -20.45 -51.78
CA CYS A 18 -1.30 -20.68 -50.56
C CYS A 18 -0.59 -21.63 -49.59
N GLN A 19 0.05 -22.69 -50.08
CA GLN A 19 0.81 -23.61 -49.25
C GLN A 19 2.06 -22.94 -48.65
N GLN A 20 2.83 -22.20 -49.46
CA GLN A 20 3.97 -21.42 -48.94
C GLN A 20 3.53 -20.38 -47.92
N ALA A 21 2.43 -19.68 -48.17
CA ALA A 21 1.87 -18.72 -47.23
C ALA A 21 1.42 -19.41 -45.93
N ALA A 22 0.81 -20.59 -46.01
CA ALA A 22 0.44 -21.37 -44.82
C ALA A 22 1.66 -21.85 -44.02
N ASP A 23 2.73 -22.31 -44.69
CA ASP A 23 3.98 -22.70 -44.04
C ASP A 23 4.61 -21.51 -43.27
N HIS A 24 4.67 -20.34 -43.90
CA HIS A 24 5.21 -19.13 -43.26
C HIS A 24 4.28 -18.56 -42.20
N LEU A 25 2.97 -18.65 -42.38
CA LEU A 25 1.99 -18.27 -41.36
C LEU A 25 2.19 -19.07 -40.09
N VAL A 26 2.37 -20.39 -40.19
CA VAL A 26 2.65 -21.25 -39.04
C VAL A 26 3.98 -20.87 -38.37
N GLN A 27 5.03 -20.56 -39.14
CA GLN A 27 6.32 -20.12 -38.60
C GLN A 27 6.20 -18.80 -37.82
N VAL A 28 5.53 -17.80 -38.40
CA VAL A 28 5.34 -16.50 -37.77
C VAL A 28 4.46 -16.62 -36.54
N LEU A 29 3.36 -17.38 -36.63
CA LEU A 29 2.47 -17.62 -35.49
C LEU A 29 3.23 -18.30 -34.35
N LEU A 30 4.05 -19.32 -34.65
CA LEU A 30 4.89 -19.99 -33.66
C LEU A 30 5.89 -19.02 -33.02
N ALA A 31 6.56 -18.18 -33.81
CA ALA A 31 7.51 -17.19 -33.29
C ALA A 31 6.82 -16.16 -32.37
N VAL A 32 5.65 -15.66 -32.78
CA VAL A 32 4.85 -14.72 -31.98
C VAL A 32 4.35 -15.38 -30.70
N SER A 33 3.81 -16.60 -30.77
CA SER A 33 3.34 -17.33 -29.57
C SER A 33 4.49 -17.65 -28.61
N LEU A 34 5.69 -17.96 -29.11
CA LEU A 34 6.87 -18.19 -28.26
C LEU A 34 7.34 -16.90 -27.59
N LEU A 35 7.35 -15.78 -28.32
CA LEU A 35 7.67 -14.47 -27.75
C LEU A 35 6.65 -14.07 -26.66
N LEU A 36 5.36 -14.31 -26.90
CA LEU A 36 4.30 -14.07 -25.91
C LEU A 36 4.47 -14.94 -24.67
N LEU A 37 4.84 -16.21 -24.85
CA LEU A 37 5.11 -17.10 -23.73
C LEU A 37 6.26 -16.55 -22.87
N VAL A 38 7.35 -16.10 -23.50
CA VAL A 38 8.48 -15.49 -22.78
C VAL A 38 8.04 -14.21 -22.05
N LEU A 39 7.25 -13.35 -22.70
CA LEU A 39 6.75 -12.12 -22.08
C LEU A 39 5.83 -12.41 -20.88
N LEU A 40 4.90 -13.36 -21.02
CA LEU A 40 3.98 -13.76 -19.95
C LEU A 40 4.74 -14.35 -18.75
N TRP A 41 5.72 -15.21 -19.01
CA TRP A 41 6.56 -15.72 -17.94
C TRP A 41 7.43 -14.62 -17.33
N SER A 42 7.93 -13.67 -18.11
CA SER A 42 8.68 -12.53 -17.57
C SER A 42 7.82 -11.65 -16.66
N ASP A 43 6.54 -11.45 -16.98
CA ASP A 43 5.60 -10.73 -16.12
C ASP A 43 5.36 -11.51 -14.83
N LYS A 44 5.06 -12.82 -14.93
CA LYS A 44 4.90 -13.68 -13.75
C LYS A 44 6.15 -13.77 -12.86
N LEU A 45 7.34 -13.67 -13.45
CA LEU A 45 8.63 -13.78 -12.75
C LEU A 45 9.10 -12.45 -12.14
N PHE A 46 8.86 -11.33 -12.83
CA PHE A 46 9.47 -10.03 -12.50
C PHE A 46 8.48 -8.92 -12.15
N PHE A 47 7.17 -9.17 -12.29
CA PHE A 47 6.08 -8.24 -11.99
C PHE A 47 6.27 -6.87 -12.64
N VAL A 48 6.59 -6.87 -13.93
CA VAL A 48 6.66 -5.63 -14.70
C VAL A 48 5.30 -5.48 -15.38
N PRO A 49 4.52 -4.43 -15.09
CA PRO A 49 3.17 -4.27 -15.63
C PRO A 49 3.24 -3.90 -17.12
N TRP A 50 3.48 -4.89 -17.97
CA TRP A 50 3.39 -4.75 -19.41
C TRP A 50 1.93 -4.87 -19.81
N ALA A 51 1.41 -3.92 -20.58
CA ALA A 51 0.05 -3.94 -21.11
C ALA A 51 -0.10 -4.99 -22.25
N TRP A 52 0.18 -6.26 -21.96
CA TRP A 52 0.28 -7.36 -22.93
C TRP A 52 -1.01 -7.56 -23.76
N GLU A 53 -2.17 -7.21 -23.20
CA GLU A 53 -3.46 -7.22 -23.90
C GLU A 53 -3.46 -6.35 -25.16
N THR A 54 -2.86 -5.15 -25.07
CA THR A 54 -2.75 -4.25 -26.22
C THR A 54 -1.71 -4.76 -27.21
N PHE A 55 -0.60 -5.32 -26.74
CA PHE A 55 0.49 -5.80 -27.59
C PHE A 55 0.12 -7.08 -28.37
N LEU A 56 -0.79 -7.92 -27.86
CA LEU A 56 -1.27 -9.12 -28.54
C LEU A 56 -1.82 -8.82 -29.94
N GLY A 57 -2.76 -7.86 -30.03
CA GLY A 57 -3.37 -7.48 -31.30
C GLY A 57 -2.34 -6.94 -32.30
N TRP A 58 -1.41 -6.11 -31.81
CA TRP A 58 -0.34 -5.54 -32.63
C TRP A 58 0.65 -6.61 -33.11
N LEU A 59 1.07 -7.55 -32.27
CA LEU A 59 2.02 -8.60 -32.62
C LEU A 59 1.45 -9.56 -33.66
N TYR A 60 0.21 -10.03 -33.47
CA TYR A 60 -0.44 -10.89 -34.46
C TYR A 60 -0.77 -10.13 -35.76
N GLY A 61 -1.23 -8.87 -35.66
CA GLY A 61 -1.49 -8.02 -36.81
C GLY A 61 -0.23 -7.75 -37.64
N ALA A 62 0.87 -7.38 -36.99
CA ALA A 62 2.17 -7.18 -37.62
C ALA A 62 2.69 -8.49 -38.26
N GLY A 63 2.55 -9.63 -37.57
CA GLY A 63 2.89 -10.93 -38.11
C GLY A 63 2.15 -11.26 -39.41
N LEU A 64 0.84 -10.98 -39.46
CA LEU A 64 0.04 -11.20 -40.66
C LEU A 64 0.45 -10.29 -41.83
N LEU A 65 0.80 -9.03 -41.55
CA LEU A 65 1.35 -8.11 -42.56
C LEU A 65 2.70 -8.59 -43.10
N VAL A 66 3.58 -9.10 -42.23
CA VAL A 66 4.86 -9.69 -42.62
C VAL A 66 4.65 -10.90 -43.54
N VAL A 67 3.72 -11.79 -43.20
CA VAL A 67 3.39 -12.96 -44.04
C VAL A 67 2.81 -12.51 -45.39
N ALA A 68 1.90 -11.53 -45.40
CA ALA A 68 1.29 -11.00 -46.62
C ALA A 68 2.34 -10.32 -47.53
N GLY A 69 3.22 -9.49 -46.95
CA GLY A 69 4.32 -8.85 -47.66
C GLY A 69 5.33 -9.86 -48.20
N TRP A 70 5.69 -10.85 -47.39
CA TRP A 70 6.57 -11.94 -47.81
C TRP A 70 5.95 -12.75 -48.96
N ALA A 71 4.67 -13.12 -48.85
CA ALA A 71 3.95 -13.85 -49.89
C ALA A 71 3.79 -13.02 -51.18
N TRP A 72 3.77 -11.69 -51.08
CA TRP A 72 3.78 -10.78 -52.22
C TRP A 72 5.15 -10.72 -52.92
N VAL A 73 6.23 -10.61 -52.16
CA VAL A 73 7.60 -10.50 -52.70
C VAL A 73 8.10 -11.84 -53.25
N ARG A 74 7.80 -12.95 -52.58
CA ARG A 74 8.29 -14.30 -52.92
C ARG A 74 7.36 -15.07 -53.86
N ARG A 75 6.48 -14.39 -54.59
CA ARG A 75 5.54 -15.00 -55.54
C ARG A 75 6.29 -15.94 -56.50
N PRO A 76 6.00 -17.26 -56.52
CA PRO A 76 6.67 -18.16 -57.44
C PRO A 76 6.41 -17.73 -58.88
N GLY A 77 7.47 -17.72 -59.70
CA GLY A 77 7.37 -17.43 -61.13
C GLY A 77 6.51 -18.48 -61.85
N LEU A 78 5.96 -18.10 -63.01
CA LEU A 78 5.15 -19.02 -63.82
C LEU A 78 5.94 -20.25 -64.27
N LEU A 79 7.24 -20.09 -64.57
CA LEU A 79 8.12 -21.18 -64.96
C LEU A 79 8.31 -22.20 -63.82
N ARG A 80 8.57 -21.73 -62.59
CA ARG A 80 8.69 -22.60 -61.40
C ARG A 80 7.38 -23.35 -61.12
N ALA A 81 6.24 -22.71 -61.32
CA ALA A 81 4.93 -23.37 -61.20
C ALA A 81 4.71 -24.43 -62.29
N ALA A 82 5.18 -24.19 -63.52
CA ALA A 82 5.11 -25.18 -64.61
C ALA A 82 6.00 -26.40 -64.32
N VAL A 83 7.24 -26.19 -63.84
CA VAL A 83 8.14 -27.28 -63.40
C VAL A 83 7.51 -28.09 -62.27
N GLY A 84 6.94 -27.42 -61.25
CA GLY A 84 6.27 -28.11 -60.15
C GLY A 84 5.04 -28.92 -60.61
N LEU A 85 4.28 -28.38 -61.57
CA LEU A 85 3.16 -29.10 -62.17
C LEU A 85 3.63 -30.28 -63.03
N ASP A 86 4.75 -30.15 -63.73
CA ASP A 86 5.35 -31.25 -64.50
C ASP A 86 5.79 -32.39 -63.59
N GLN A 87 6.43 -32.07 -62.46
CA GLN A 87 6.85 -33.05 -61.46
C GLN A 87 5.64 -33.73 -60.81
N ALA A 88 4.60 -32.97 -60.46
CA ALA A 88 3.41 -33.50 -59.80
C ALA A 88 2.52 -34.35 -60.73
N SER A 89 2.50 -34.04 -62.03
CA SER A 89 1.69 -34.74 -63.03
C SER A 89 2.46 -35.80 -63.82
N GLY A 90 3.78 -35.90 -63.64
CA GLY A 90 4.63 -36.80 -64.40
C GLY A 90 4.76 -36.43 -65.88
N SER A 91 4.48 -35.19 -66.28
CA SER A 91 4.51 -34.77 -67.69
C SER A 91 5.91 -34.58 -68.27
N ARG A 92 6.98 -34.92 -67.54
CA ARG A 92 8.39 -34.94 -68.00
C ARG A 92 8.77 -33.66 -68.75
N GLU A 93 8.66 -32.51 -68.07
CA GLU A 93 9.09 -31.19 -68.53
C GLU A 93 8.35 -30.59 -69.75
N ARG A 94 7.29 -31.25 -70.25
CA ARG A 94 6.57 -30.78 -71.44
C ARG A 94 5.91 -29.41 -71.25
N LEU A 95 5.31 -29.14 -70.09
CA LEU A 95 4.63 -27.87 -69.84
C LEU A 95 5.62 -26.74 -69.57
N SER A 96 6.69 -27.01 -68.82
CA SER A 96 7.76 -26.04 -68.55
C SER A 96 8.54 -25.69 -69.80
N THR A 97 8.85 -26.66 -70.67
CA THR A 97 9.52 -26.44 -71.95
C THR A 97 8.66 -25.61 -72.90
N ALA A 98 7.38 -25.97 -73.08
CA ALA A 98 6.46 -25.20 -73.91
C ALA A 98 6.27 -23.76 -73.39
N LEU A 99 6.22 -23.56 -72.07
CA LEU A 99 6.14 -22.23 -71.46
C LEU A 99 7.44 -21.44 -71.64
N ALA A 100 8.60 -22.07 -71.49
CA ALA A 100 9.91 -21.45 -71.68
C ALA A 100 10.10 -20.98 -73.13
N LEU A 101 9.77 -21.83 -74.11
CA LEU A 101 9.78 -21.49 -75.53
C LEU A 101 8.86 -20.29 -75.80
N ARG A 102 7.64 -20.29 -75.26
CA ARG A 102 6.71 -19.15 -75.43
C ARG A 102 7.26 -17.85 -74.83
N MET A 103 7.96 -17.91 -73.71
CA MET A 103 8.58 -16.72 -73.10
C MET A 103 9.75 -16.20 -73.93
N ALA A 104 10.56 -17.09 -74.52
CA ALA A 104 11.69 -16.74 -75.39
C ALA A 104 11.23 -16.10 -76.70
N TYR A 105 10.19 -16.65 -77.34
CA TYR A 105 9.65 -16.10 -78.60
C TYR A 105 8.96 -14.75 -78.45
N ARG A 106 8.35 -14.46 -77.28
CA ARG A 106 7.72 -13.16 -77.04
C ARG A 106 8.72 -11.99 -77.08
N SER A 107 10.02 -12.25 -76.92
CA SER A 107 11.08 -11.24 -76.99
C SER A 107 11.67 -11.05 -78.40
N GLU A 108 11.32 -11.88 -79.39
CA GLU A 108 11.86 -11.77 -80.75
C GLU A 108 10.86 -11.09 -81.71
N PRO A 109 11.30 -10.18 -82.60
CA PRO A 109 10.40 -9.43 -83.50
C PRO A 109 9.80 -10.27 -84.65
N ASP A 110 10.38 -11.43 -84.96
CA ASP A 110 9.99 -12.29 -86.08
C ASP A 110 9.32 -13.55 -85.50
N ASP A 111 8.01 -13.43 -85.19
CA ASP A 111 7.16 -14.35 -84.40
C ASP A 111 6.89 -15.72 -85.09
N ARG A 112 7.83 -16.20 -85.91
CA ARG A 112 7.72 -17.43 -86.70
C ARG A 112 8.30 -18.63 -85.94
N TRP A 113 7.38 -19.47 -85.46
CA TRP A 113 7.68 -20.73 -84.78
C TRP A 113 8.34 -21.72 -85.74
N ARG A 114 9.36 -22.45 -85.28
CA ARG A 114 9.90 -23.58 -86.05
C ARG A 114 8.91 -24.75 -85.97
N PRO A 115 8.79 -25.61 -87.01
CA PRO A 115 7.87 -26.75 -87.00
C PRO A 115 8.04 -27.68 -85.79
N ALA A 116 9.26 -27.85 -85.29
CA ALA A 116 9.55 -28.66 -84.11
C ALA A 116 9.00 -28.04 -82.81
N GLU A 117 9.10 -26.72 -82.66
CA GLU A 117 8.59 -26.00 -81.48
C GLU A 117 7.07 -25.95 -81.47
N GLU A 118 6.47 -25.81 -82.65
CA GLU A 118 5.02 -25.90 -82.80
C GLU A 118 4.49 -27.28 -82.39
N ALA A 119 5.21 -28.35 -82.74
CA ALA A 119 4.87 -29.71 -82.32
C ALA A 119 4.95 -29.87 -80.78
N VAL A 120 5.99 -29.34 -80.14
CA VAL A 120 6.14 -29.33 -78.66
C VAL A 120 5.00 -28.56 -78.01
N TRP A 121 4.62 -27.42 -78.57
CA TRP A 121 3.52 -26.60 -78.06
C TRP A 121 2.16 -27.29 -78.19
N ARG A 122 1.88 -27.94 -79.33
CA ARG A 122 0.65 -28.71 -79.54
C ARG A 122 0.57 -29.92 -78.61
N ASP A 123 1.66 -30.66 -78.40
CA ASP A 123 1.70 -31.77 -77.43
C ASP A 123 1.44 -31.28 -75.99
N ALA A 124 2.06 -30.17 -75.60
CA ALA A 124 1.85 -29.57 -74.29
C ALA A 124 0.40 -29.08 -74.08
N LEU A 125 -0.23 -28.52 -75.12
CA LEU A 125 -1.66 -28.15 -75.08
C LEU A 125 -2.56 -29.36 -74.89
N GLY A 126 -2.38 -30.41 -75.71
CA GLY A 126 -3.18 -31.64 -75.59
C GLY A 126 -2.96 -32.36 -74.25
N ARG A 127 -1.82 -32.15 -73.58
CA ARG A 127 -1.60 -32.62 -72.21
C ARG A 127 -2.25 -31.70 -71.17
N ALA A 128 -2.15 -30.38 -71.32
CA ALA A 128 -2.77 -29.42 -70.41
C ALA A 128 -4.31 -29.52 -70.38
N GLU A 129 -4.94 -29.87 -71.50
CA GLU A 129 -6.40 -30.09 -71.56
C GLU A 129 -6.84 -31.33 -70.79
N ARG A 130 -6.00 -32.36 -70.74
CA ARG A 130 -6.23 -33.58 -69.95
C ARG A 130 -5.92 -33.38 -68.46
N LEU A 131 -5.17 -32.34 -68.13
CA LEU A 131 -4.80 -31.99 -66.75
C LEU A 131 -5.91 -31.14 -66.12
N GLU A 132 -6.91 -31.79 -65.54
CA GLU A 132 -7.79 -31.13 -64.59
C GLU A 132 -6.97 -30.72 -63.36
N GLY A 133 -6.58 -29.44 -63.27
CA GLY A 133 -5.68 -28.90 -62.25
C GLY A 133 -6.11 -29.09 -60.79
N ARG A 134 -7.26 -29.74 -60.51
CA ARG A 134 -7.74 -30.06 -59.17
C ARG A 134 -7.05 -31.25 -58.52
N ARG A 135 -6.72 -32.32 -59.27
CA ARG A 135 -6.33 -33.63 -58.66
C ARG A 135 -4.85 -33.79 -58.34
N HIS A 136 -3.96 -32.94 -58.86
CA HIS A 136 -2.51 -33.20 -58.79
C HIS A 136 -1.78 -32.39 -57.71
N PHE A 137 -2.50 -31.59 -56.92
CA PHE A 137 -1.94 -30.86 -55.79
C PHE A 137 -2.39 -31.50 -54.48
N GLN A 138 -1.47 -32.14 -53.77
CA GLN A 138 -1.70 -32.67 -52.43
C GLN A 138 -1.35 -31.58 -51.41
N TRP A 139 -2.36 -31.10 -50.67
CA TRP A 139 -2.11 -30.19 -49.55
C TRP A 139 -1.26 -30.90 -48.50
N ARG A 140 -0.09 -30.34 -48.20
CA ARG A 140 0.76 -30.83 -47.11
C ARG A 140 0.57 -29.91 -45.92
N LEU A 141 0.33 -30.50 -44.75
CA LEU A 141 0.33 -29.75 -43.51
C LEU A 141 1.76 -29.26 -43.20
N PRO A 142 1.95 -28.00 -42.78
CA PRO A 142 3.27 -27.47 -42.44
C PRO A 142 3.95 -28.29 -41.36
N LYS A 143 5.20 -28.73 -41.55
CA LYS A 143 5.88 -29.63 -40.58
C LYS A 143 5.84 -29.13 -39.12
N LEU A 144 5.78 -27.81 -38.92
CA LEU A 144 5.78 -27.14 -37.62
C LEU A 144 4.39 -27.02 -36.97
N TRP A 145 3.32 -27.51 -37.60
CA TRP A 145 1.96 -27.41 -37.04
C TRP A 145 1.84 -28.08 -35.66
N LYS A 146 2.59 -29.17 -35.44
CA LYS A 146 2.63 -29.86 -34.14
C LYS A 146 3.32 -29.01 -33.06
N ALA A 147 4.42 -28.34 -33.41
CA ALA A 147 5.15 -27.47 -32.49
C ALA A 147 4.30 -26.28 -32.07
N LEU A 148 3.54 -25.70 -33.02
CA LEU A 148 2.57 -24.66 -32.72
C LEU A 148 1.52 -25.14 -31.71
N GLY A 149 0.99 -26.36 -31.88
CA GLY A 149 0.05 -26.96 -30.92
C GLY A 149 0.62 -27.09 -29.51
N VAL A 150 1.89 -27.48 -29.38
CA VAL A 150 2.58 -27.57 -28.08
C VAL A 150 2.74 -26.20 -27.43
N VAL A 151 3.14 -25.17 -28.18
CA VAL A 151 3.30 -23.81 -27.66
C VAL A 151 1.96 -23.21 -27.23
N LEU A 152 0.90 -23.42 -28.01
CA LEU A 152 -0.45 -22.98 -27.65
C LEU A 152 -0.97 -23.71 -26.40
N ALA A 153 -0.69 -25.01 -26.26
CA ALA A 153 -1.03 -25.75 -25.04
C ALA A 153 -0.26 -25.23 -23.82
N ALA A 154 1.03 -24.90 -23.97
CA ALA A 154 1.84 -24.30 -22.91
C ALA A 154 1.32 -22.91 -22.51
N LEU A 155 0.91 -22.07 -23.47
CA LEU A 155 0.25 -20.80 -23.20
C LEU A 155 -1.06 -21.00 -22.44
N ALA A 156 -1.91 -21.93 -22.87
CA ALA A 156 -3.17 -22.23 -22.19
C ALA A 156 -2.95 -22.71 -20.75
N LEU A 157 -1.99 -23.63 -20.52
CA LEU A 157 -1.63 -24.09 -19.18
C LEU A 157 -1.04 -22.97 -18.32
N SER A 158 -0.27 -22.06 -18.92
CA SER A 158 0.31 -20.92 -18.19
C SER A 158 -0.75 -19.94 -17.68
N ALA A 159 -1.92 -19.86 -18.33
CA ALA A 159 -3.05 -19.06 -17.84
C ALA A 159 -3.64 -19.62 -16.54
N PHE A 160 -3.56 -20.94 -16.32
CA PHE A 160 -4.01 -21.60 -15.08
C PHE A 160 -2.92 -21.71 -14.01
N ALA A 161 -1.65 -21.43 -14.35
CA ALA A 161 -0.57 -21.51 -13.39
C ALA A 161 -0.70 -20.39 -12.33
N PRO A 162 -0.62 -20.71 -11.03
CA PRO A 162 -0.61 -19.70 -9.98
C PRO A 162 0.59 -18.75 -10.14
N GLU A 163 0.44 -17.52 -9.68
CA GLU A 163 1.51 -16.53 -9.69
C GLU A 163 2.61 -16.97 -8.70
N MET A 164 3.75 -17.38 -9.23
CA MET A 164 4.92 -17.73 -8.42
C MET A 164 5.84 -16.52 -8.34
N ASP A 165 5.66 -15.72 -7.31
CA ASP A 165 6.53 -14.58 -7.04
C ASP A 165 7.87 -15.06 -6.45
N LEU A 166 8.87 -15.20 -7.32
CA LEU A 166 10.24 -15.60 -6.95
C LEU A 166 11.02 -14.49 -6.24
N LEU A 167 10.54 -13.24 -6.27
CA LEU A 167 11.20 -12.08 -5.67
C LEU A 167 10.51 -11.59 -4.38
N GLY A 168 9.33 -12.14 -4.04
CA GLY A 168 8.59 -11.82 -2.83
C GLY A 168 8.05 -10.38 -2.76
N ARG A 169 8.10 -9.63 -3.87
CA ARG A 169 7.61 -8.24 -3.94
C ARG A 169 6.11 -8.12 -3.73
N HIS A 170 5.34 -9.12 -4.15
CA HIS A 170 3.89 -9.17 -3.94
C HIS A 170 3.56 -9.32 -2.46
N ARG A 171 4.34 -10.14 -1.73
CA ARG A 171 4.22 -10.24 -0.26
C ARG A 171 4.57 -8.92 0.41
N GLU A 172 5.54 -8.18 -0.11
CA GLU A 172 5.92 -6.88 0.43
C GLU A 172 4.84 -5.81 0.17
N HIS A 173 4.25 -5.78 -1.03
CA HIS A 173 3.17 -4.86 -1.36
C HIS A 173 1.88 -5.20 -0.59
N GLU A 174 1.50 -6.48 -0.49
CA GLU A 174 0.36 -6.91 0.33
C GLU A 174 0.58 -6.60 1.80
N LYS A 175 1.79 -6.82 2.33
CA LYS A 175 2.14 -6.41 3.68
C LYS A 175 2.04 -4.89 3.85
N ALA A 176 2.52 -4.09 2.90
CA ALA A 176 2.41 -2.63 2.99
C ALA A 176 0.95 -2.15 2.94
N VAL A 177 0.10 -2.78 2.13
CA VAL A 177 -1.34 -2.47 2.08
C VAL A 177 -2.05 -2.91 3.37
N ALA A 178 -1.75 -4.11 3.88
CA ALA A 178 -2.29 -4.61 5.14
C ALA A 178 -1.84 -3.73 6.31
N GLU A 179 -0.56 -3.33 6.37
CA GLU A 179 -0.04 -2.41 7.37
C GLU A 179 -0.77 -1.06 7.31
N LYS A 180 -0.95 -0.47 6.12
CA LYS A 180 -1.73 0.79 5.96
C LYS A 180 -3.18 0.64 6.42
N ALA A 181 -3.81 -0.51 6.17
CA ALA A 181 -5.17 -0.78 6.65
C ALA A 181 -5.24 -0.87 8.18
N THR A 182 -4.27 -1.53 8.82
CA THR A 182 -4.20 -1.61 10.30
C THR A 182 -3.99 -0.23 10.93
N VAL A 183 -3.11 0.60 10.35
CA VAL A 183 -2.88 1.99 10.81
C VAL A 183 -4.17 2.82 10.72
N ARG A 184 -4.92 2.70 9.62
CA ARG A 184 -6.21 3.41 9.46
C ARG A 184 -7.25 2.97 10.49
N GLN A 185 -7.39 1.67 10.74
CA GLN A 185 -8.34 1.15 11.72
C GLN A 185 -8.02 1.63 13.14
N GLN A 186 -6.73 1.65 13.50
CA GLN A 186 -6.29 2.11 14.80
C GLN A 186 -6.44 3.63 14.96
N ALA A 187 -6.08 4.41 13.94
CA ALA A 187 -6.30 5.86 13.94
C ALA A 187 -7.79 6.20 14.12
N ALA A 188 -8.69 5.50 13.42
CA ALA A 188 -10.13 5.68 13.56
C ALA A 188 -10.66 5.32 14.97
N ARG A 189 -10.05 4.34 15.66
CA ARG A 189 -10.44 3.98 17.03
C ARG A 189 -10.09 5.08 18.02
N VAL A 190 -8.89 5.67 17.89
CA VAL A 190 -8.46 6.79 18.74
C VAL A 190 -9.27 8.04 18.44
N GLU A 191 -9.56 8.32 17.17
CA GLU A 191 -10.37 9.47 16.76
C GLU A 191 -11.76 9.47 17.43
N ARG A 192 -12.47 8.33 17.44
CA ARG A 192 -13.76 8.21 18.14
C ARG A 192 -13.67 8.43 19.65
N LEU A 193 -12.55 8.07 20.26
CA LEU A 193 -12.32 8.31 21.68
C LEU A 193 -12.07 9.80 21.95
N VAL A 194 -11.26 10.44 21.11
CA VAL A 194 -11.00 11.88 21.19
C VAL A 194 -12.29 12.68 21.01
N GLN A 195 -13.16 12.28 20.07
CA GLN A 195 -14.49 12.90 19.89
C GLN A 195 -15.36 12.77 21.15
N ARG A 196 -15.38 11.60 21.81
CA ARG A 196 -16.13 11.43 23.07
C ARG A 196 -15.57 12.29 24.21
N ILE A 197 -14.25 12.49 24.24
CA ILE A 197 -13.63 13.39 25.23
C ILE A 197 -13.95 14.85 24.91
N GLU A 198 -14.00 15.21 23.63
CA GLU A 198 -14.38 16.56 23.18
C GLU A 198 -15.83 16.88 23.57
N GLU A 199 -16.77 15.96 23.33
CA GLU A 199 -18.17 16.09 23.79
C GLU A 199 -18.28 16.28 25.31
N GLN A 200 -17.50 15.52 26.10
CA GLN A 200 -17.46 15.68 27.56
C GLN A 200 -16.77 16.97 28.03
N ALA A 201 -15.82 17.48 27.26
CA ALA A 201 -15.11 18.72 27.56
C ALA A 201 -15.98 19.95 27.24
N ASP A 202 -16.79 19.88 26.19
CA ASP A 202 -17.76 20.93 25.83
C ASP A 202 -18.82 21.12 26.91
N GLU A 203 -19.25 20.04 27.59
CA GLU A 203 -20.15 20.13 28.75
C GLU A 203 -19.52 20.84 29.95
N GLN A 204 -18.19 20.86 30.06
CA GLN A 204 -17.46 21.43 31.19
C GLN A 204 -16.84 22.81 30.90
N ASP A 205 -17.03 23.36 29.68
CA ASP A 205 -16.48 24.65 29.19
C ASP A 205 -14.97 24.83 29.43
N ILE A 206 -14.19 23.75 29.30
CA ILE A 206 -12.73 23.79 29.52
C ILE A 206 -12.00 24.04 28.20
N LYS A 207 -11.85 25.32 27.84
CA LYS A 207 -11.19 25.77 26.59
C LYS A 207 -9.81 25.16 26.34
N GLY A 208 -9.03 24.96 27.40
CA GLY A 208 -7.67 24.41 27.32
C GLY A 208 -7.58 22.91 27.01
N VAL A 209 -8.67 22.14 27.15
CA VAL A 209 -8.73 20.73 26.71
C VAL A 209 -9.12 20.67 25.25
N GLN A 210 -10.12 21.48 24.87
CA GLN A 210 -10.70 21.52 23.54
C GLN A 210 -9.65 21.81 22.44
N GLU A 211 -8.71 22.72 22.67
CA GLU A 211 -7.67 23.02 21.69
C GLU A 211 -6.71 21.82 21.48
N MET A 212 -6.37 21.11 22.54
CA MET A 212 -5.45 19.96 22.49
C MET A 212 -6.13 18.73 21.90
N THR A 213 -7.37 18.42 22.31
CA THR A 213 -8.15 17.33 21.70
C THR A 213 -8.34 17.57 20.23
N ARG A 214 -8.62 18.80 19.81
CA ARG A 214 -8.74 19.16 18.39
C ARG A 214 -7.43 19.01 17.61
N LYS A 215 -6.28 19.38 18.19
CA LYS A 215 -4.95 19.12 17.58
C LYS A 215 -4.69 17.62 17.40
N VAL A 216 -5.02 16.82 18.40
CA VAL A 216 -4.89 15.36 18.35
C VAL A 216 -5.84 14.75 17.31
N ALA A 217 -7.10 15.18 17.29
CA ALA A 217 -8.10 14.75 16.33
C ALA A 217 -7.67 15.06 14.88
N ASN A 218 -7.23 16.29 14.62
CA ASN A 218 -6.76 16.71 13.29
C ASN A 218 -5.55 15.88 12.83
N ALA A 219 -4.60 15.60 13.72
CA ALA A 219 -3.43 14.77 13.39
C ALA A 219 -3.83 13.32 13.08
N LEU A 220 -4.81 12.76 13.81
CA LEU A 220 -5.36 11.43 13.56
C LEU A 220 -6.13 11.35 12.24
N GLN A 221 -6.92 12.39 11.95
CA GLN A 221 -7.69 12.50 10.70
C GLN A 221 -6.75 12.61 9.50
N GLU A 222 -5.66 13.37 9.60
CA GLU A 222 -4.63 13.44 8.55
C GLU A 222 -4.03 12.05 8.28
N MET A 223 -3.73 11.28 9.33
CA MET A 223 -3.22 9.90 9.20
C MET A 223 -4.25 8.94 8.59
N GLN A 224 -5.55 9.17 8.77
CA GLN A 224 -6.59 8.36 8.16
C GLN A 224 -6.67 8.60 6.64
N HIS A 225 -6.69 9.87 6.23
CA HIS A 225 -6.75 10.26 4.82
C HIS A 225 -5.47 9.90 4.07
N ARG A 226 -4.31 10.16 4.68
CA ARG A 226 -3.00 9.87 4.12
C ARG A 226 -2.20 8.99 5.09
N PRO A 227 -2.39 7.66 5.07
CA PRO A 227 -1.69 6.76 5.98
C PRO A 227 -0.18 6.85 5.74
N PRO A 228 0.59 7.37 6.72
CA PRO A 228 2.04 7.38 6.61
C PRO A 228 2.55 5.94 6.79
N ASP A 229 3.82 5.71 6.45
CA ASP A 229 4.46 4.43 6.74
C ASP A 229 4.46 4.17 8.25
N ARG A 230 4.41 2.90 8.65
CA ARG A 230 4.33 2.47 10.06
C ARG A 230 5.34 3.18 10.96
N ARG A 231 6.59 3.35 10.50
CA ARG A 231 7.65 4.05 11.25
C ARG A 231 7.32 5.53 11.47
N GLU A 232 6.77 6.18 10.45
CA GLU A 232 6.40 7.59 10.52
C GLU A 232 5.14 7.79 11.36
N ALA A 233 4.16 6.87 11.31
CA ALA A 233 3.02 6.85 12.23
C ALA A 233 3.46 6.78 13.70
N ILE A 234 4.37 5.85 14.05
CA ILE A 234 4.92 5.72 15.40
C ILE A 234 5.65 6.99 15.83
N LYS A 235 6.38 7.64 14.91
CA LYS A 235 7.09 8.89 15.20
C LYS A 235 6.12 10.03 15.50
N ARG A 236 5.06 10.20 14.68
CA ARG A 236 4.02 11.21 14.91
C ARG A 236 3.27 10.97 16.23
N LEU A 237 2.92 9.73 16.53
CA LEU A 237 2.27 9.38 17.80
C LEU A 237 3.18 9.60 19.00
N SER A 238 4.48 9.32 18.88
CA SER A 238 5.44 9.58 19.96
C SER A 238 5.65 11.08 20.20
N GLU A 239 5.58 11.89 19.14
CA GLU A 239 5.62 13.36 19.27
C GLU A 239 4.34 13.88 19.94
N LEU A 240 3.18 13.36 19.55
CA LEU A 240 1.90 13.67 20.19
C LEU A 240 1.90 13.28 21.67
N GLU A 241 2.37 12.08 21.99
CA GLU A 241 2.51 11.56 23.36
C GLU A 241 3.39 12.48 24.20
N ARG A 242 4.54 12.95 23.65
CA ARG A 242 5.42 13.90 24.34
C ARG A 242 4.75 15.26 24.57
N GLN A 243 4.01 15.77 23.60
CA GLN A 243 3.29 17.04 23.74
C GLN A 243 2.21 16.94 24.83
N VAL A 244 1.42 15.87 24.82
CA VAL A 244 0.40 15.61 25.84
C VAL A 244 1.05 15.40 27.21
N GLN A 245 2.18 14.69 27.29
CA GLN A 245 2.88 14.44 28.55
C GLN A 245 3.54 15.71 29.12
N ALA A 246 4.05 16.60 28.27
CA ALA A 246 4.56 17.91 28.69
C ALA A 246 3.43 18.77 29.28
N GLU A 247 2.26 18.80 28.64
CA GLU A 247 1.08 19.50 29.16
C GLU A 247 0.56 18.87 30.46
N ARG A 248 0.58 17.53 30.57
CA ARG A 248 0.25 16.83 31.82
C ARG A 248 1.18 17.26 32.96
N GLN A 249 2.50 17.33 32.72
CA GLN A 249 3.46 17.74 33.75
C GLN A 249 3.20 19.16 34.25
N LYS A 250 2.84 20.09 33.35
CA LYS A 250 2.43 21.46 33.72
C LYS A 250 1.22 21.45 34.64
N ARG A 251 0.17 20.72 34.25
CA ARG A 251 -1.09 20.63 35.00
C ARG A 251 -0.89 19.95 36.36
N GLN A 252 -0.07 18.91 36.41
CA GLN A 252 0.25 18.21 37.65
C GLN A 252 1.06 19.09 38.62
N ALA A 253 1.94 19.94 38.11
CA ALA A 253 2.62 20.94 38.93
C ALA A 253 1.65 22.00 39.48
N ALA A 254 0.63 22.40 38.70
CA ALA A 254 -0.44 23.29 39.16
C ALA A 254 -1.32 22.63 40.25
N ILE A 255 -1.64 21.34 40.12
CA ILE A 255 -2.37 20.58 41.15
C ILE A 255 -1.56 20.49 42.44
N GLN A 256 -0.25 20.20 42.35
CA GLN A 256 0.62 20.18 43.53
C GLN A 256 0.74 21.54 44.20
N ALA A 257 0.70 22.63 43.43
CA ALA A 257 0.65 23.99 43.96
C ALA A 257 -0.66 24.24 44.74
N LEU A 258 -1.79 23.75 44.22
CA LEU A 258 -3.10 23.82 44.87
C LEU A 258 -3.17 23.02 46.17
N ASP A 259 -2.63 21.80 46.18
CA ASP A 259 -2.59 20.98 47.39
C ASP A 259 -1.70 21.58 48.49
N ARG A 260 -0.69 22.38 48.12
CA ARG A 260 0.10 23.16 49.09
C ARG A 260 -0.71 24.33 49.66
N LEU A 261 -1.45 25.04 48.82
CA LEU A 261 -2.35 26.12 49.25
C LEU A 261 -3.49 25.62 50.13
N GLU A 262 -3.94 24.37 49.97
CA GLU A 262 -4.98 23.79 50.82
C GLU A 262 -4.50 23.49 52.25
N LYS A 263 -3.22 23.13 52.40
CA LYS A 263 -2.62 22.78 53.71
C LYS A 263 -2.53 23.98 54.65
N ASN A 264 -2.48 25.19 54.10
CA ASN A 264 -2.41 26.41 54.89
C ASN A 264 -3.82 26.95 55.19
N PRO A 265 -4.19 27.17 56.47
CA PRO A 265 -5.53 27.56 56.87
C PRO A 265 -6.00 28.90 56.28
N LEU A 266 -5.07 29.80 55.93
CA LEU A 266 -5.37 31.10 55.36
C LEU A 266 -5.72 31.02 53.87
N THR A 267 -5.06 30.10 53.13
CA THR A 267 -5.26 29.92 51.68
C THR A 267 -6.21 28.78 51.34
N LYS A 268 -6.63 27.96 52.32
CA LYS A 268 -7.54 26.84 52.13
C LYS A 268 -8.82 27.22 51.37
N LYS A 269 -9.44 28.36 51.73
CA LYS A 269 -10.66 28.84 51.05
C LYS A 269 -10.43 29.26 49.60
N ILE A 270 -9.21 29.69 49.27
CA ILE A 270 -8.80 30.03 47.89
C ILE A 270 -8.59 28.74 47.11
N ALA A 271 -7.92 27.74 47.70
CA ALA A 271 -7.72 26.42 47.12
C ALA A 271 -9.05 25.69 46.87
N ASP A 272 -9.98 25.72 47.83
CA ASP A 272 -11.32 25.13 47.70
C ASP A 272 -12.13 25.78 46.58
N ASP A 273 -12.11 27.12 46.48
CA ASP A 273 -12.80 27.82 45.41
C ASP A 273 -12.18 27.51 44.04
N LEU A 274 -10.85 27.38 43.95
CA LEU A 274 -10.19 26.99 42.71
C LEU A 274 -10.51 25.55 42.30
N LYS A 275 -10.50 24.61 43.25
CA LYS A 275 -10.89 23.21 43.01
C LYS A 275 -12.35 23.10 42.53
N ARG A 276 -13.22 24.02 42.98
CA ARG A 276 -14.62 24.10 42.55
C ARG A 276 -14.83 24.88 41.24
N GLY A 277 -13.78 25.39 40.61
CA GLY A 277 -13.89 26.21 39.40
C GLY A 277 -14.42 27.64 39.62
N ASN A 278 -14.55 28.08 40.88
CA ASN A 278 -15.03 29.42 41.22
C ASN A 278 -13.89 30.45 41.19
N LEU A 279 -13.35 30.70 39.99
CA LEU A 279 -12.18 31.57 39.78
C LEU A 279 -12.38 32.99 40.30
N LYS A 280 -13.59 33.55 40.17
CA LYS A 280 -13.93 34.90 40.67
C LYS A 280 -13.90 34.97 42.19
N ALA A 281 -14.49 34.00 42.87
CA ALA A 281 -14.52 33.93 44.33
C ALA A 281 -13.11 33.71 44.89
N ALA A 282 -12.30 32.88 44.24
CA ALA A 282 -10.90 32.70 44.61
C ALA A 282 -10.08 33.99 44.45
N ALA A 283 -10.28 34.74 43.36
CA ALA A 283 -9.60 36.02 43.14
C ALA A 283 -9.99 37.07 44.18
N GLU A 284 -11.28 37.19 44.51
CA GLU A 284 -11.77 38.09 45.56
C GLU A 284 -11.21 37.72 46.94
N LYS A 285 -11.16 36.42 47.28
CA LYS A 285 -10.57 35.95 48.55
C LYS A 285 -9.06 36.16 48.60
N ALA A 286 -8.36 36.04 47.46
CA ALA A 286 -6.94 36.36 47.37
C ALA A 286 -6.68 37.86 47.57
N GLN A 287 -7.50 38.74 46.99
CA GLN A 287 -7.42 40.19 47.21
C GLN A 287 -7.75 40.57 48.66
N ALA A 288 -8.78 39.96 49.25
CA ALA A 288 -9.12 40.19 50.66
C ALA A 288 -8.00 39.72 51.61
N LEU A 289 -7.33 38.62 51.27
CA LEU A 289 -6.15 38.15 52.02
C LEU A 289 -4.96 39.09 51.84
N GLN A 290 -4.74 39.60 50.63
CA GLN A 290 -3.71 40.59 50.32
C GLN A 290 -3.88 41.87 51.16
N GLU A 291 -5.11 42.37 51.28
CA GLU A 291 -5.41 43.57 52.06
C GLU A 291 -5.17 43.34 53.56
N LYS A 292 -5.52 42.15 54.08
CA LYS A 292 -5.27 41.76 55.49
C LYS A 292 -3.79 41.62 55.84
N VAL A 293 -3.00 41.15 54.88
CA VAL A 293 -1.54 41.09 55.02
C VAL A 293 -0.96 42.50 55.01
N ARG A 294 -1.50 43.41 54.18
CA ARG A 294 -1.06 44.80 54.08
C ARG A 294 -1.44 45.64 55.32
N SER A 295 -2.59 45.34 55.95
CA SER A 295 -3.03 46.00 57.18
C SER A 295 -2.31 45.52 58.44
N GLY A 296 -1.50 44.45 58.35
CA GLY A 296 -0.75 43.91 59.49
C GLY A 296 -1.59 43.09 60.47
N GLU A 297 -2.78 42.61 60.06
CA GLU A 297 -3.69 41.83 60.91
C GLU A 297 -3.29 40.35 61.05
N VAL A 298 -2.19 39.93 60.43
CA VAL A 298 -1.74 38.53 60.42
C VAL A 298 -0.57 38.36 61.39
N ALA A 299 -0.61 37.31 62.21
CA ALA A 299 0.47 36.98 63.13
C ALA A 299 1.79 36.75 62.37
N PRO A 300 2.95 37.20 62.91
CA PRO A 300 4.24 37.11 62.23
C PRO A 300 4.66 35.66 61.95
N GLU A 301 4.27 34.69 62.79
CA GLU A 301 4.53 33.27 62.53
C GLU A 301 3.76 32.76 61.29
N ASP A 302 2.48 33.10 61.16
CA ASP A 302 1.61 32.68 60.05
C ASP A 302 2.02 33.33 58.71
N LEU A 303 2.53 34.55 58.78
CA LEU A 303 3.06 35.30 57.63
C LEU A 303 4.26 34.58 57.00
N SER A 304 5.19 34.08 57.83
CA SER A 304 6.38 33.36 57.35
C SER A 304 6.06 32.01 56.71
N GLN A 305 5.00 31.33 57.18
CA GLN A 305 4.51 30.09 56.57
C GLN A 305 3.76 30.37 55.27
N LEU A 306 2.94 31.42 55.24
CA LEU A 306 2.24 31.87 54.05
C LEU A 306 3.20 32.23 52.91
N GLU A 307 4.29 32.95 53.19
CA GLU A 307 5.31 33.28 52.20
C GLU A 307 5.99 32.04 51.63
N LYS A 308 6.34 31.07 52.48
CA LYS A 308 6.95 29.81 52.03
C LYS A 308 5.99 29.01 51.15
N ASP A 309 4.71 28.93 51.52
CA ASP A 309 3.71 28.18 50.77
C ASP A 309 3.38 28.86 49.43
N LEU A 310 3.25 30.20 49.40
CA LEU A 310 3.04 30.95 48.17
C LEU A 310 4.25 30.89 47.24
N ALA A 311 5.48 31.06 47.76
CA ALA A 311 6.69 30.94 46.97
C ALA A 311 6.83 29.54 46.38
N ALA A 312 6.49 28.50 47.16
CA ALA A 312 6.50 27.12 46.68
C ALA A 312 5.40 26.83 45.65
N ALA A 313 4.22 27.43 45.78
CA ALA A 313 3.12 27.32 44.82
C ALA A 313 3.43 28.04 43.50
N LEU A 314 3.94 29.27 43.57
CA LEU A 314 4.37 30.06 42.41
C LEU A 314 5.54 29.39 41.66
N ARG A 315 6.51 28.81 42.37
CA ARG A 315 7.58 28.02 41.74
C ARG A 315 7.06 26.78 41.04
N SER A 316 6.09 26.06 41.63
CA SER A 316 5.49 24.90 40.97
C SER A 316 4.69 25.31 39.73
N ALA A 317 3.98 26.44 39.79
CA ALA A 317 3.24 26.98 38.65
C ALA A 317 4.16 27.43 37.50
N ARG A 318 5.24 28.17 37.80
CA ARG A 318 6.23 28.64 36.81
C ARG A 318 7.19 27.54 36.32
N GLY A 319 7.56 26.60 37.20
CA GLY A 319 8.43 25.47 36.83
C GLY A 319 7.83 24.56 35.76
N GLY A 320 6.49 24.52 35.65
CA GLY A 320 5.80 23.89 34.54
C GLY A 320 5.94 24.64 33.21
N SER A 321 5.83 25.97 33.21
CA SER A 321 5.91 26.78 31.98
C SER A 321 7.30 26.77 31.34
N ASP A 322 8.37 26.81 32.15
CA ASP A 322 9.74 26.97 31.65
C ASP A 322 10.40 25.67 31.19
N ALA A 323 9.92 24.52 31.67
CA ALA A 323 10.39 23.21 31.20
C ALA A 323 9.98 22.91 29.75
N SER A 324 8.90 23.52 29.28
CA SER A 324 8.32 23.28 27.95
C SER A 324 8.88 24.17 26.86
N SER A 325 9.37 25.37 27.18
CA SER A 325 10.06 26.24 26.21
C SER A 325 11.46 25.72 25.87
N ARG A 326 12.06 24.89 26.72
CA ARG A 326 13.39 24.30 26.52
C ARG A 326 13.41 23.02 25.67
N THR A 327 12.26 22.40 25.42
CA THR A 327 12.17 21.12 24.67
C THR A 327 11.76 21.30 23.20
N GLY A 328 11.29 22.49 22.81
CA GLY A 328 11.02 22.84 21.41
C GLY A 328 12.14 23.70 20.82
N SER A 329 12.99 23.08 20.00
CA SER A 329 14.06 23.69 19.20
C SER A 329 15.39 24.01 19.90
N GLY A 330 16.46 23.34 19.45
CA GLY A 330 17.84 23.82 19.50
C GLY A 330 18.43 24.11 20.88
N ALA A 331 19.11 23.12 21.45
CA ALA A 331 20.10 23.34 22.50
C ALA A 331 21.17 24.33 22.00
N ARG A 332 21.03 25.62 22.35
CA ARG A 332 22.12 26.60 22.39
C ARG A 332 22.04 27.39 23.69
N GLN A 333 22.91 26.95 24.57
CA GLN A 333 23.68 27.64 25.60
C GLN A 333 23.65 29.20 25.52
N GLY A 334 23.35 29.83 26.67
CA GLY A 334 23.43 31.28 26.94
C GLY A 334 22.03 31.91 26.92
N GLU A 335 21.49 32.56 27.95
CA GLU A 335 21.97 33.09 29.23
C GLU A 335 20.91 32.78 30.30
N GLY A 336 21.34 32.55 31.54
CA GLY A 336 20.43 32.43 32.67
C GLY A 336 19.92 33.80 33.08
N THR A 337 18.69 34.14 32.69
CA THR A 337 17.89 35.09 33.47
C THR A 337 17.31 34.34 34.66
N SER A 338 17.99 34.47 35.80
CA SER A 338 17.55 34.01 37.11
C SER A 338 16.33 34.80 37.61
N GLU A 339 15.15 34.59 37.03
CA GLU A 339 13.88 35.05 37.64
C GLU A 339 13.48 34.18 38.84
N ALA A 340 14.15 33.04 39.05
CA ALA A 340 14.04 32.27 40.29
C ALA A 340 14.65 33.00 41.51
N GLY A 341 15.48 34.03 41.28
CA GLY A 341 16.04 34.89 42.33
C GLY A 341 15.04 35.92 42.89
N ASP A 342 14.14 36.44 42.06
CA ASP A 342 13.22 37.53 42.44
C ASP A 342 12.09 37.10 43.39
N LEU A 343 11.73 35.81 43.41
CA LEU A 343 10.70 35.30 44.35
C LEU A 343 11.16 35.32 45.82
N GLY A 344 12.45 35.56 46.09
CA GLY A 344 12.98 35.64 47.45
C GLY A 344 12.83 37.02 48.11
N GLU A 345 12.64 38.08 47.32
CA GLU A 345 12.55 39.47 47.81
C GLU A 345 11.13 40.07 47.75
N LEU A 346 10.18 39.41 47.07
CA LEU A 346 8.79 39.85 47.02
C LEU A 346 8.11 39.66 48.38
N SER A 347 7.36 40.66 48.85
CA SER A 347 6.56 40.52 50.05
C SER A 347 5.36 39.59 49.83
N ALA A 348 4.87 38.94 50.88
CA ALA A 348 3.66 38.12 50.86
C ALA A 348 2.48 38.76 50.07
N SER A 349 2.31 40.08 50.18
CA SER A 349 1.28 40.85 49.49
C SER A 349 1.48 40.91 47.97
N GLU A 350 2.71 40.99 47.45
CA GLU A 350 2.97 41.00 46.01
C GLU A 350 2.80 39.60 45.43
N MET A 351 3.26 38.56 46.14
CA MET A 351 3.04 37.16 45.75
C MET A 351 1.54 36.83 45.67
N LEU A 352 0.72 37.34 46.59
CA LEU A 352 -0.75 37.18 46.56
C LEU A 352 -1.39 37.91 45.38
N GLY A 353 -0.88 39.11 45.03
CA GLY A 353 -1.35 39.85 43.87
C GLY A 353 -1.02 39.16 42.55
N GLU A 354 0.18 38.56 42.46
CA GLU A 354 0.60 37.80 41.30
C GLU A 354 -0.12 36.45 41.18
N LEU A 355 -0.32 35.76 42.31
CA LEU A 355 -1.18 34.59 42.37
C LEU A 355 -2.60 34.96 41.90
N GLY A 356 -3.17 36.06 42.40
CA GLY A 356 -4.47 36.61 42.00
C GLY A 356 -4.67 36.73 40.48
N LYS A 357 -3.64 37.23 39.79
CA LYS A 357 -3.65 37.37 38.32
C LYS A 357 -3.56 36.04 37.58
N ASN A 358 -2.87 35.05 38.16
CA ASN A 358 -2.62 33.74 37.55
C ASN A 358 -3.62 32.65 37.98
N LEU A 359 -4.45 32.90 39.00
CA LEU A 359 -5.49 31.98 39.50
C LEU A 359 -6.43 31.46 38.40
N PRO A 360 -6.92 32.29 37.44
CA PRO A 360 -7.78 31.80 36.37
C PRO A 360 -7.10 30.73 35.51
N ALA A 361 -5.84 30.96 35.13
CA ALA A 361 -5.05 30.04 34.32
C ALA A 361 -4.73 28.74 35.08
N MET A 362 -4.46 28.81 36.39
CA MET A 362 -4.19 27.63 37.21
C MET A 362 -5.42 26.76 37.45
N GLY A 363 -6.60 27.37 37.64
CA GLY A 363 -7.84 26.62 37.85
C GLY A 363 -8.29 25.85 36.60
N GLU A 364 -8.21 26.47 35.42
CA GLU A 364 -8.52 25.78 34.14
C GLU A 364 -7.58 24.59 33.86
N GLN A 365 -6.32 24.68 34.32
CA GLN A 365 -5.31 23.65 34.16
C GLN A 365 -5.50 22.44 35.10
N ALA A 366 -6.13 22.60 36.27
CA ALA A 366 -6.25 21.53 37.26
C ALA A 366 -7.35 20.51 36.94
N LEU A 367 -8.49 20.96 36.41
CA LEU A 367 -9.71 20.14 36.17
C LEU A 367 -9.57 19.10 35.06
N SER A 368 -8.44 19.07 34.37
CA SER A 368 -8.28 18.44 33.06
C SER A 368 -7.14 17.42 32.99
N ALA A 369 -6.49 17.13 34.12
CA ALA A 369 -5.41 16.14 34.19
C ALA A 369 -5.92 14.70 34.00
N GLU A 370 -7.12 14.37 34.49
CA GLU A 370 -7.66 13.00 34.41
C GLU A 370 -8.01 12.60 32.97
N GLN A 371 -8.59 13.53 32.19
CA GLN A 371 -8.88 13.31 30.77
C GLN A 371 -7.60 13.12 29.94
N MET A 372 -6.50 13.81 30.29
CA MET A 372 -5.20 13.65 29.64
C MET A 372 -4.61 12.25 29.89
N ASP A 373 -4.81 11.67 31.07
CA ASP A 373 -4.34 10.33 31.40
C ASP A 373 -5.03 9.27 30.54
N LEU A 374 -6.32 9.45 30.26
CA LEU A 374 -7.06 8.58 29.34
C LEU A 374 -6.52 8.68 27.90
N ILE A 375 -6.22 9.90 27.43
CA ILE A 375 -5.62 10.12 26.10
C ILE A 375 -4.24 9.47 26.01
N LEU A 376 -3.38 9.64 27.02
CA LEU A 376 -2.05 9.05 27.06
C LEU A 376 -2.10 7.52 27.09
N ALA A 377 -3.00 6.94 27.89
CA ALA A 377 -3.17 5.48 27.95
C ALA A 377 -3.55 4.91 26.58
N GLN A 378 -4.48 5.57 25.87
CA GLN A 378 -4.94 5.13 24.56
C GLN A 378 -3.92 5.35 23.44
N LEU A 379 -3.17 6.46 23.48
CA LEU A 379 -2.02 6.68 22.58
C LEU A 379 -0.94 5.62 22.81
N GLY A 380 -0.67 5.27 24.07
CA GLY A 380 0.25 4.20 24.44
C GLY A 380 -0.22 2.83 23.96
N GLU A 381 -1.51 2.52 24.10
CA GLU A 381 -2.10 1.28 23.58
C GLU A 381 -1.96 1.21 22.05
N CYS A 382 -2.35 2.27 21.33
CA CYS A 382 -2.19 2.33 19.87
C CYS A 382 -0.73 2.19 19.43
N LYS A 383 0.19 2.88 20.11
CA LYS A 383 1.63 2.76 19.85
C LYS A 383 2.13 1.34 20.12
N GLY A 384 1.63 0.67 21.16
CA GLY A 384 1.92 -0.74 21.44
C GLY A 384 1.42 -1.67 20.34
N CYS A 385 0.18 -1.47 19.89
CA CYS A 385 -0.42 -2.20 18.78
C CYS A 385 0.36 -2.02 17.45
N MET A 386 0.89 -0.82 17.20
CA MET A 386 1.73 -0.53 16.03
C MET A 386 3.19 -0.93 16.21
N GLY A 387 3.68 -1.03 17.44
CA GLY A 387 5.06 -1.38 17.77
C GLY A 387 5.30 -2.89 17.78
N GLY A 388 4.29 -3.69 18.10
CA GLY A 388 4.37 -5.16 18.08
C GLY A 388 4.63 -5.67 16.67
N GLY A 389 5.69 -6.45 16.46
CA GLY A 389 5.91 -7.16 15.20
C GLY A 389 4.66 -7.95 14.77
N PRO A 390 4.45 -8.23 13.48
CA PRO A 390 3.32 -9.02 13.02
C PRO A 390 3.37 -10.39 13.73
N GLY A 391 2.54 -10.57 14.77
CA GLY A 391 2.58 -11.71 15.69
C GLY A 391 2.32 -11.36 17.16
N GLN A 392 2.45 -10.09 17.57
CA GLN A 392 2.16 -9.68 18.95
C GLN A 392 0.82 -8.95 19.02
N GLN A 393 -0.23 -9.71 19.34
CA GLN A 393 -1.52 -9.15 19.71
C GLN A 393 -1.38 -8.30 20.99
N PRO A 394 -1.89 -7.06 21.00
CA PRO A 394 -1.89 -6.19 22.16
C PRO A 394 -3.10 -6.53 23.02
N GLY A 395 -2.86 -7.01 24.25
CA GLY A 395 -3.94 -7.33 25.20
C GLY A 395 -3.67 -8.44 26.22
N GLY A 396 -2.43 -8.94 26.33
CA GLY A 396 -2.11 -10.06 27.23
C GLY A 396 -1.00 -9.76 28.22
N GLN A 397 -1.15 -8.76 29.09
CA GLN A 397 -0.44 -8.76 30.38
C GLN A 397 -1.17 -9.62 31.43
N GLY A 398 -2.13 -10.45 31.02
CA GLY A 398 -2.40 -11.68 31.76
C GLY A 398 -1.18 -12.57 31.60
N VAL A 399 -0.58 -12.99 32.73
CA VAL A 399 0.41 -14.07 32.78
C VAL A 399 -0.10 -15.21 31.90
N ARG A 400 0.35 -15.29 30.64
CA ARG A 400 0.21 -16.51 29.84
C ARG A 400 1.12 -17.50 30.54
N LEU A 401 0.55 -18.29 31.45
CA LEU A 401 1.08 -19.61 31.75
C LEU A 401 1.16 -20.31 30.40
N GLN A 402 2.33 -20.22 29.74
CA GLN A 402 2.72 -21.07 28.63
C GLN A 402 2.59 -22.50 29.15
N ARG A 403 1.43 -23.12 28.94
CA ARG A 403 1.24 -24.52 29.26
C ARG A 403 2.03 -25.26 28.19
N MET A 404 3.19 -25.78 28.60
CA MET A 404 3.95 -26.74 27.83
C MET A 404 2.96 -27.78 27.29
N CYS A 405 3.03 -28.06 25.98
CA CYS A 405 2.13 -29.03 25.37
C CYS A 405 2.18 -30.33 26.18
N SER A 406 1.05 -30.73 26.74
CA SER A 406 0.95 -31.86 27.69
C SER A 406 1.45 -33.18 27.11
N LEU A 407 1.44 -33.30 25.78
CA LEU A 407 1.89 -34.47 25.05
C LEU A 407 3.41 -34.54 24.84
N CYS A 408 4.09 -33.40 24.68
CA CYS A 408 5.52 -33.40 24.32
C CYS A 408 6.43 -32.69 25.33
N GLY A 409 5.87 -32.05 26.36
CA GLY A 409 6.64 -31.36 27.38
C GLY A 409 7.61 -30.32 26.79
N GLY A 410 7.21 -29.63 25.72
CA GLY A 410 8.01 -28.58 25.09
C GLY A 410 9.08 -29.04 24.10
N LYS A 411 9.18 -30.35 23.77
CA LYS A 411 10.15 -30.84 22.77
C LYS A 411 9.66 -30.80 21.32
N GLY A 412 8.43 -30.36 21.09
CA GLY A 412 7.78 -30.35 19.78
C GLY A 412 7.26 -31.74 19.37
N CYS A 413 6.04 -31.80 18.88
CA CYS A 413 5.46 -33.01 18.28
C CYS A 413 4.56 -32.63 17.09
N SER A 414 4.16 -33.62 16.31
CA SER A 414 3.27 -33.42 15.15
C SER A 414 1.93 -32.77 15.52
N ALA A 415 1.45 -32.94 16.76
CA ALA A 415 0.20 -32.35 17.22
C ALA A 415 0.28 -30.84 17.49
N CYS A 416 1.46 -30.30 17.80
CA CYS A 416 1.69 -28.86 17.99
C CYS A 416 2.52 -28.25 16.86
N GLY A 417 2.58 -28.89 15.69
CA GLY A 417 3.38 -28.40 14.55
C GLY A 417 4.89 -28.33 14.81
N GLY A 418 5.39 -28.97 15.86
CA GLY A 418 6.79 -28.94 16.27
C GLY A 418 7.17 -27.80 17.22
N GLU A 419 6.25 -26.90 17.58
CA GLU A 419 6.59 -25.69 18.37
C GLU A 419 6.67 -25.95 19.88
N GLY A 420 6.09 -27.05 20.37
CA GLY A 420 6.14 -27.42 21.79
C GLY A 420 5.14 -26.66 22.68
N GLU A 421 4.37 -25.73 22.11
CA GLU A 421 3.32 -24.94 22.75
C GLU A 421 1.94 -25.28 22.17
N GLN A 422 0.88 -25.14 22.97
CA GLN A 422 -0.50 -25.25 22.50
C GLN A 422 -1.16 -23.88 22.59
N ASP A 423 -1.79 -23.44 21.50
CA ASP A 423 -2.66 -22.26 21.50
C ASP A 423 -3.80 -22.48 22.49
N GLY A 424 -3.80 -21.71 23.58
CA GLY A 424 -4.84 -21.77 24.59
C GLY A 424 -6.18 -21.39 23.98
N VAL A 425 -7.09 -22.36 23.87
CA VAL A 425 -8.50 -22.11 23.56
C VAL A 425 -9.07 -21.23 24.68
N PRO A 426 -9.74 -20.10 24.37
CA PRO A 426 -10.37 -19.28 25.40
C PRO A 426 -11.46 -20.11 26.10
N LEU A 427 -11.36 -20.22 27.42
CA LEU A 427 -12.45 -20.73 28.26
C LEU A 427 -13.64 -19.80 28.06
N LEU A 428 -14.66 -20.28 27.36
CA LEU A 428 -16.01 -19.76 27.50
C LEU A 428 -16.50 -20.23 28.87
N GLU A 429 -16.71 -19.28 29.79
CA GLU A 429 -17.50 -19.49 30.99
C GLU A 429 -18.93 -19.87 30.55
N GLU A 430 -19.28 -21.15 30.64
CA GLU A 430 -20.67 -21.57 30.66
C GLU A 430 -21.21 -21.36 32.09
N GLU A 431 -21.89 -20.23 32.28
CA GLU A 431 -22.88 -20.07 33.33
C GLU A 431 -24.12 -20.90 32.98
N GLY A 432 -24.64 -21.69 33.93
CA GLY A 432 -26.05 -22.08 33.91
C GLY A 432 -26.38 -23.56 34.18
N SER A 433 -26.05 -24.08 35.36
CA SER A 433 -26.79 -25.22 35.93
C SER A 433 -27.85 -24.71 36.91
N THR A 434 -29.07 -24.49 36.44
CA THR A 434 -30.24 -24.33 37.32
C THR A 434 -30.68 -25.69 37.84
N ASN A 435 -30.59 -25.85 39.16
CA ASN A 435 -31.35 -26.83 39.92
C ASN A 435 -32.86 -26.54 39.77
N LEU A 436 -33.64 -27.57 39.47
CA LEU A 436 -35.09 -27.59 39.66
C LEU A 436 -35.45 -28.96 40.25
N ASP A 437 -35.48 -29.00 41.58
CA ASP A 437 -36.37 -29.86 42.35
C ASP A 437 -37.74 -29.16 42.41
N MET A 438 -38.73 -29.68 41.66
CA MET A 438 -40.14 -29.85 42.04
C MET A 438 -40.94 -30.45 40.90
#